data_AF-A0A9P4QVS4-F1
#
_entry.id   AF-A0A9P4QVS4-F1
#
_cell.length_a   1.000
_cell.length_b   1.000
_cell.length_c   1.000
_cell.angle_alpha   90.00
_cell.angle_beta   90.00
_cell.angle_gamma   90.00
#
_symmetry.space_group_name_H-M   'P 1'
#
loop_
_entity.id
_entity.type
_entity.pdbx_description
1 polymer ?
#
loop_
_entity_poly.entity_id
_entity_poly.type
_entity_poly.pdbx_seq_one_letter_code
_entity_poly.pdbx_strand_id
1 'polypeptide(L)'
;MRIYYIGVWRNEKGKDTMQLCADEFLKDFNYFSKKAVREILEWSAGVVAQRTSPGSRNSAPADEKEKEDETPRKPDKDVMWVHAYGRSEGVCGIAISDGEYDARICHSLINKFLDDFITKYPRTSYVNLPKTPNPTNPLPLPGLEDYIVKYQDPGQADPITKIQQELNDTKIVLHKTIEGVLERGEKVDNLVAKSEGLSASSKMFYTQAKKQNSCCIVM
;
A
#
# COMPACT_ATOMS: atom_id res chain seq x y z
N MET A 1 0.34 9.92 -12.72
CA MET A 1 1.39 8.98 -12.26
C MET A 1 2.08 9.52 -11.01
N ARG A 2 1.75 8.94 -9.85
CA ARG A 2 2.27 9.31 -8.54
C ARG A 2 2.36 8.08 -7.64
N ILE A 3 3.39 8.02 -6.81
CA ILE A 3 3.45 7.11 -5.66
C ILE A 3 3.25 7.96 -4.41
N TYR A 4 2.30 7.58 -3.57
CA TYR A 4 1.92 8.35 -2.37
C TYR A 4 2.49 7.77 -1.08
N TYR A 5 2.75 6.47 -1.05
CA TYR A 5 3.25 5.77 0.14
C TYR A 5 4.13 4.58 -0.27
N ILE A 6 5.23 4.40 0.43
CA ILE A 6 5.99 3.14 0.43
C ILE A 6 6.35 2.76 1.87
N GLY A 7 6.35 1.47 2.18
CA GLY A 7 6.70 1.04 3.53
C GLY A 7 6.90 -0.46 3.68
N VAL A 8 7.57 -0.82 4.75
CA VAL A 8 7.81 -2.20 5.19
C VAL A 8 7.00 -2.48 6.44
N TRP A 9 6.24 -3.57 6.40
CA TRP A 9 5.36 -4.02 7.46
C TRP A 9 5.77 -5.42 7.93
N ARG A 10 5.72 -5.70 9.23
CA ARG A 10 5.77 -7.08 9.73
C ARG A 10 4.43 -7.75 9.43
N ASN A 11 4.43 -8.92 8.79
CA ASN A 11 3.21 -9.69 8.47
C ASN A 11 3.31 -11.17 8.90
N GLU A 12 4.21 -11.49 9.83
CA GLU A 12 4.40 -12.85 10.30
C GLU A 12 3.14 -13.41 10.99
N LYS A 13 2.74 -14.64 10.63
CA LYS A 13 1.57 -15.31 11.20
C LYS A 13 1.72 -15.47 12.72
N GLY A 14 0.68 -15.11 13.46
CA GLY A 14 0.67 -15.18 14.93
C GLY A 14 1.36 -14.00 15.62
N LYS A 15 1.82 -13.00 14.87
CA LYS A 15 2.31 -11.73 15.40
C LYS A 15 1.43 -10.59 14.89
N ASP A 16 1.39 -9.51 15.66
CA ASP A 16 0.68 -8.31 15.23
C ASP A 16 1.35 -7.68 14.01
N THR A 17 0.52 -7.33 13.02
CA THR A 17 0.93 -6.53 11.88
C THR A 17 1.32 -5.13 12.34
N MET A 18 2.50 -4.68 11.93
CA MET A 18 3.10 -3.43 12.40
C MET A 18 3.98 -2.80 11.33
N GLN A 19 3.91 -1.48 11.18
CA GLN A 19 4.82 -0.71 10.34
C GLN A 19 6.23 -0.70 10.95
N LEU A 20 7.24 -1.06 10.16
CA LEU A 20 8.66 -1.05 10.56
C LEU A 20 9.36 0.21 10.07
N CYS A 21 9.04 0.62 8.84
CA CYS A 21 9.40 1.91 8.28
C CYS A 21 8.45 2.26 7.13
N ALA A 22 8.24 3.55 6.91
CA ALA A 22 7.51 4.05 5.75
C ALA A 22 7.92 5.48 5.42
N ASP A 23 7.75 5.85 4.16
CA ASP A 23 7.84 7.21 3.66
C ASP A 23 6.64 7.52 2.76
N GLU A 24 6.26 8.79 2.73
CA GLU A 24 5.05 9.27 2.08
C GLU A 24 5.33 10.51 1.23
N PHE A 25 4.59 10.64 0.13
CA PHE A 25 4.68 11.78 -0.76
C PHE A 25 3.31 12.44 -0.87
N LEU A 26 3.07 13.41 0.01
CA LEU A 26 1.77 14.10 0.12
C LEU A 26 1.79 15.53 -0.44
N LYS A 27 2.69 15.84 -1.38
CA LYS A 27 2.84 17.20 -1.91
C LYS A 27 1.60 17.66 -2.70
N ASP A 28 0.88 16.73 -3.31
CA ASP A 28 -0.31 17.02 -4.11
C ASP A 28 -1.57 17.29 -3.26
N PHE A 29 -1.53 16.99 -1.96
CA PHE A 29 -2.68 17.17 -1.07
C PHE A 29 -2.63 18.50 -0.32
N ASN A 30 -3.81 19.09 -0.08
CA ASN A 30 -3.96 20.29 0.73
C ASN A 30 -3.45 20.05 2.16
N TYR A 31 -2.79 21.04 2.77
CA TYR A 31 -2.26 21.00 4.13
C TYR A 31 -3.25 20.43 5.16
N PHE A 32 -4.53 20.83 5.08
CA PHE A 32 -5.56 20.37 6.01
C PHE A 32 -5.99 18.91 5.81
N SER A 33 -5.85 18.36 4.60
CA SER A 33 -6.21 16.97 4.31
C SER A 33 -5.04 16.00 4.47
N LYS A 34 -3.78 16.48 4.48
CA LYS A 34 -2.58 15.63 4.57
C LYS A 34 -2.62 14.66 5.74
N LYS A 35 -3.05 15.10 6.93
CA LYS A 35 -3.17 14.24 8.10
C LYS A 35 -4.14 13.09 7.85
N ALA A 36 -5.32 13.38 7.32
CA ALA A 36 -6.33 12.36 7.05
C ALA A 36 -5.87 11.38 5.97
N VAL A 37 -5.24 11.89 4.91
CA VAL A 37 -4.69 11.07 3.83
C VAL A 37 -3.61 10.14 4.34
N ARG A 38 -2.67 10.64 5.17
CA ARG A 38 -1.64 9.81 5.81
C ARG A 38 -2.24 8.65 6.59
N GLU A 39 -3.16 8.95 7.51
CA GLU A 39 -3.78 7.94 8.36
C GLU A 39 -4.50 6.88 7.52
N ILE A 40 -5.16 7.28 6.43
CA ILE A 40 -5.82 6.36 5.50
C ILE A 40 -4.80 5.50 4.74
N LEU A 41 -3.72 6.09 4.22
CA LEU A 41 -2.66 5.34 3.50
C LEU A 41 -2.00 4.30 4.39
N GLU A 42 -1.61 4.69 5.61
CA GLU A 42 -1.02 3.80 6.60
C GLU A 42 -1.98 2.68 6.99
N TRP A 43 -3.25 3.02 7.21
CA TRP A 43 -4.29 2.05 7.55
C TRP A 43 -4.51 1.04 6.41
N SER A 44 -4.67 1.51 5.16
CA SER A 44 -4.82 0.66 3.98
C SER A 44 -3.61 -0.25 3.78
N ALA A 45 -2.40 0.28 3.97
CA ALA A 45 -1.17 -0.50 3.92
C ALA A 45 -1.16 -1.62 4.97
N GLY A 46 -1.54 -1.32 6.21
CA GLY A 46 -1.63 -2.31 7.28
C GLY A 46 -2.66 -3.41 7.03
N VAL A 47 -3.85 -3.04 6.53
CA VAL A 47 -4.92 -3.99 6.18
C VAL A 47 -4.46 -4.99 5.12
N VAL A 48 -3.81 -4.49 4.05
CA VAL A 48 -3.31 -5.32 2.95
C VAL A 48 -2.10 -6.13 3.39
N ALA A 49 -1.18 -5.54 4.17
CA ALA A 49 0.00 -6.24 4.69
C ALA A 49 -0.38 -7.44 5.56
N GLN A 50 -1.37 -7.29 6.44
CA GLN A 50 -1.88 -8.35 7.31
C GLN A 50 -2.37 -9.58 6.54
N ARG A 51 -2.94 -9.36 5.36
CA ARG A 51 -3.61 -10.40 4.53
C ARG A 51 -2.72 -10.92 3.41
N THR A 52 -1.58 -10.29 3.19
CA THR A 52 -0.62 -10.72 2.17
C THR A 52 0.21 -11.89 2.70
N SER A 53 0.10 -13.03 2.01
CA SER A 53 0.84 -14.24 2.37
C SER A 53 2.31 -14.16 1.95
N PRO A 54 3.23 -14.84 2.65
CA PRO A 54 4.62 -14.94 2.23
C PRO A 54 4.73 -15.52 0.80
N GLY A 55 5.59 -14.92 -0.03
CA GLY A 55 5.78 -15.28 -1.43
C GLY A 55 4.71 -14.75 -2.39
N SER A 56 3.63 -14.14 -1.89
CA SER A 56 2.55 -13.62 -2.74
C SER A 56 2.77 -12.15 -3.12
N ARG A 57 2.43 -11.83 -4.37
CA ARG A 57 2.36 -10.47 -4.90
C ARG A 57 0.92 -10.14 -5.22
N ASN A 58 0.37 -9.13 -4.55
CA ASN A 58 -1.01 -8.70 -4.72
C ASN A 58 -1.05 -7.25 -5.18
N SER A 59 -2.06 -6.89 -5.95
CA SER A 59 -2.37 -5.50 -6.28
C SER A 59 -3.88 -5.32 -6.33
N ALA A 60 -4.37 -4.33 -5.60
CA ALA A 60 -5.79 -4.08 -5.45
C ALA A 60 -6.06 -2.58 -5.43
N PRO A 61 -7.17 -2.10 -6.00
CA PRO A 61 -7.58 -0.71 -5.80
C PRO A 61 -7.98 -0.49 -4.34
N ALA A 62 -7.67 0.67 -3.78
CA ALA A 62 -7.99 1.06 -2.41
C ALA A 62 -9.47 1.46 -2.23
N ASP A 63 -10.17 1.78 -3.32
CA ASP A 63 -11.59 2.12 -3.33
C ASP A 63 -12.46 0.87 -3.57
N GLU A 64 -13.68 0.86 -3.03
CA GLU A 64 -14.61 -0.27 -3.09
C GLU A 64 -15.36 -0.37 -4.42
N LYS A 65 -15.31 0.65 -5.28
CA LYS A 65 -16.20 0.71 -6.45
C LYS A 65 -15.93 -0.40 -7.46
N GLU A 66 -16.83 -1.38 -7.49
CA GLU A 66 -17.13 -2.11 -8.71
C GLU A 66 -17.71 -1.11 -9.72
N LYS A 67 -16.98 -0.83 -10.81
CA LYS A 67 -17.67 -0.38 -12.01
C LYS A 67 -18.34 -1.62 -12.60
N GLU A 68 -19.67 -1.65 -12.61
CA GLU A 68 -20.51 -2.68 -13.24
C GLU A 68 -20.20 -2.87 -14.74
N ASP A 69 -19.50 -1.93 -15.39
CA ASP A 69 -19.11 -2.06 -16.80
C ASP A 69 -17.88 -2.98 -16.96
N GLU A 70 -18.13 -4.19 -17.48
CA GLU A 70 -17.16 -5.24 -17.84
C GLU A 70 -16.15 -4.88 -18.94
N THR A 71 -16.08 -3.61 -19.38
CA THR A 71 -15.03 -3.20 -20.32
C THR A 71 -13.74 -2.96 -19.55
N PRO A 72 -12.58 -3.50 -19.99
CA PRO A 72 -11.28 -3.22 -19.36
C PRO A 72 -10.90 -1.76 -19.65
N ARG A 73 -11.52 -0.84 -18.92
CA ARG A 73 -11.13 0.57 -18.90
C ARG A 73 -9.77 0.65 -18.23
N LYS A 74 -8.89 1.48 -18.79
CA LYS A 74 -7.67 1.92 -18.12
C LYS A 74 -8.00 2.23 -16.65
N PRO A 75 -7.16 1.82 -15.69
CA PRO A 75 -7.34 2.18 -14.29
C PRO A 75 -7.56 3.70 -14.20
N ASP A 76 -8.67 4.10 -13.58
CA ASP A 76 -8.98 5.52 -13.40
C ASP A 76 -7.85 6.18 -12.61
N LYS A 77 -7.35 7.31 -13.12
CA LYS A 77 -6.34 8.14 -12.44
C LYS A 77 -6.73 8.51 -11.00
N ASP A 78 -8.03 8.55 -10.72
CA ASP A 78 -8.59 8.99 -9.44
C ASP A 78 -8.67 7.85 -8.41
N VAL A 79 -8.35 6.60 -8.80
CA VAL A 79 -8.33 5.44 -7.91
C VAL A 79 -6.91 5.16 -7.47
N MET A 80 -6.69 5.11 -6.15
CA MET A 80 -5.42 4.67 -5.58
C MET A 80 -5.32 3.15 -5.63
N TRP A 81 -4.14 2.63 -5.91
CA TRP A 81 -3.83 1.20 -5.94
C TRP A 81 -2.82 0.86 -4.86
N VAL A 82 -3.10 -0.21 -4.11
CA VAL A 82 -2.20 -0.78 -3.11
C VAL A 82 -1.52 -2.01 -3.73
N HIS A 83 -0.21 -1.97 -3.80
CA HIS A 83 0.64 -3.06 -4.26
C HIS A 83 1.36 -3.65 -3.06
N ALA A 84 1.34 -4.97 -2.94
CA ALA A 84 1.89 -5.68 -1.79
C ALA A 84 2.75 -6.86 -2.23
N TYR A 85 3.89 -7.04 -1.57
CA TYR A 85 4.73 -8.22 -1.73
C TYR A 85 5.14 -8.77 -0.37
N GLY A 86 4.64 -9.96 -0.04
CA GLY A 86 5.01 -10.68 1.18
C GLY A 86 6.29 -11.49 0.98
N ARG A 87 7.24 -11.35 1.89
CA ARG A 87 8.49 -12.11 1.94
C ARG A 87 8.42 -13.22 2.98
N SER A 88 9.19 -14.29 2.75
CA SER A 88 9.33 -15.43 3.67
C SER A 88 9.92 -15.06 5.03
N GLU A 89 10.64 -13.96 5.09
CA GLU A 89 11.34 -13.42 6.24
C GLU A 89 10.37 -12.81 7.29
N GLY A 90 9.06 -12.78 7.00
CA GLY A 90 8.03 -12.28 7.90
C GLY A 90 7.75 -10.77 7.77
N VAL A 91 8.14 -10.20 6.62
CA VAL A 91 7.86 -8.82 6.24
C VAL A 91 7.09 -8.72 4.93
N CYS A 92 6.34 -7.66 4.76
CA CYS A 92 5.59 -7.30 3.57
C CYS A 92 5.96 -5.88 3.17
N GLY A 93 6.32 -5.69 1.90
CA GLY A 93 6.50 -4.36 1.33
C GLY A 93 5.22 -3.89 0.68
N ILE A 94 4.86 -2.63 0.94
CA ILE A 94 3.67 -1.98 0.40
C ILE A 94 4.11 -0.75 -0.40
N ALA A 95 3.50 -0.56 -1.56
CA ALA A 95 3.52 0.71 -2.29
C ALA A 95 2.09 1.12 -2.65
N ILE A 96 1.73 2.38 -2.45
CA ILE A 96 0.43 2.94 -2.85
C ILE A 96 0.65 3.98 -3.92
N SER A 97 0.00 3.81 -5.07
CA SER A 97 0.16 4.67 -6.25
C SER A 97 -1.19 5.07 -6.83
N ASP A 98 -1.20 5.99 -7.80
CA ASP A 98 -2.38 6.22 -8.63
C ASP A 98 -2.57 5.09 -9.66
N GLY A 99 -3.78 4.96 -10.21
CA GLY A 99 -4.09 3.92 -11.17
C GLY A 99 -3.28 3.98 -12.47
N GLU A 100 -2.77 5.15 -12.85
CA GLU A 100 -1.93 5.29 -14.05
C GLU A 100 -0.52 4.73 -13.86
N TYR A 101 -0.07 4.55 -12.61
CA TYR A 101 1.26 4.05 -12.31
C TYR A 101 1.39 2.56 -12.62
N ASP A 102 2.45 2.17 -13.34
CA ASP A 102 2.62 0.78 -13.75
C ASP A 102 2.90 -0.13 -12.54
N ALA A 103 2.05 -1.15 -12.37
CA ALA A 103 2.14 -2.08 -11.25
C ALA A 103 3.48 -2.83 -11.20
N ARG A 104 4.12 -3.12 -12.35
CA ARG A 104 5.42 -3.80 -12.40
C ARG A 104 6.51 -2.90 -11.85
N ILE A 105 6.46 -1.62 -12.17
CA ILE A 105 7.39 -0.63 -11.60
C ILE A 105 7.20 -0.53 -10.08
N CYS A 106 5.95 -0.52 -9.59
CA CYS A 106 5.66 -0.60 -8.15
C CYS A 106 6.26 -1.85 -7.50
N HIS A 107 6.05 -3.04 -8.08
CA HIS A 107 6.59 -4.30 -7.55
C HIS A 107 8.12 -4.37 -7.63
N SER A 108 8.73 -3.76 -8.65
CA SER A 108 10.18 -3.61 -8.76
C SER A 108 10.74 -2.73 -7.65
N LEU A 109 10.06 -1.62 -7.36
CA LEU A 109 10.41 -0.73 -6.25
C LEU A 109 10.28 -1.46 -4.91
N ILE A 110 9.19 -2.21 -4.72
CA ILE A 110 8.96 -3.00 -3.51
C ILE A 110 10.08 -4.01 -3.27
N ASN A 111 10.52 -4.72 -4.31
CA ASN A 111 11.66 -5.64 -4.19
C ASN A 111 12.92 -4.92 -3.71
N LYS A 112 13.24 -3.79 -4.35
CA LYS A 112 14.46 -3.03 -4.07
C LYS A 112 14.56 -2.62 -2.60
N PHE A 113 13.53 -1.94 -2.07
CA PHE A 113 13.59 -1.50 -0.68
C PHE A 113 13.42 -2.65 0.33
N LEU A 114 12.77 -3.75 -0.05
CA LEU A 114 12.70 -4.95 0.80
C LEU A 114 14.03 -5.65 0.92
N ASP A 115 14.77 -5.80 -0.19
CA ASP A 115 16.09 -6.42 -0.19
C ASP A 115 17.07 -5.58 0.66
N ASP A 116 17.04 -4.25 0.53
CA ASP A 116 17.83 -3.35 1.38
C ASP A 116 17.42 -3.46 2.86
N PHE A 117 16.12 -3.54 3.14
CA PHE A 117 15.62 -3.68 4.51
C PHE A 117 16.09 -4.98 5.15
N ILE A 118 15.95 -6.11 4.45
CA ILE A 118 16.34 -7.44 4.98
C ILE A 118 17.86 -7.56 5.11
N THR A 119 18.61 -6.91 4.22
CA THR A 119 20.08 -6.83 4.32
C THR A 119 20.52 -6.06 5.55
N LYS A 120 19.83 -4.96 5.88
CA LYS A 120 20.15 -4.12 7.03
C LYS A 120 19.63 -4.69 8.36
N TYR A 121 18.44 -5.27 8.36
CA TYR A 121 17.73 -5.71 9.54
C TYR A 121 17.43 -7.22 9.46
N PRO A 122 18.21 -8.07 10.15
CA PRO A 122 17.88 -9.48 10.24
C PRO A 122 16.53 -9.68 10.95
N ARG A 123 15.89 -10.84 10.74
CA ARG A 123 14.57 -11.15 11.32
C ARG A 123 14.50 -10.96 12.84
N THR A 124 15.59 -11.24 13.55
CA THR A 124 15.70 -11.05 15.00
C THR A 124 15.46 -9.60 15.44
N SER A 125 15.69 -8.62 14.57
CA SER A 125 15.50 -7.20 14.86
C SER A 125 14.04 -6.76 14.93
N TYR A 126 13.12 -7.44 14.25
CA TYR A 126 11.71 -7.02 14.16
C TYR A 126 10.68 -8.03 14.67
N VAL A 127 11.02 -9.32 14.77
CA VAL A 127 10.06 -10.38 15.15
C VAL A 127 9.42 -10.16 16.53
N ASN A 128 10.17 -9.60 17.48
CA ASN A 128 9.72 -9.39 18.86
C ASN A 128 9.50 -7.92 19.23
N LEU A 129 9.48 -7.02 18.26
CA LEU A 129 9.16 -5.62 18.54
C LEU A 129 7.72 -5.50 19.06
N PRO A 130 7.50 -4.81 20.19
CA PRO A 130 6.16 -4.56 20.69
C PRO A 130 5.42 -3.63 19.74
N LYS A 131 4.12 -3.89 19.54
CA LYS A 131 3.27 -3.00 18.76
C LYS A 131 3.18 -1.65 19.48
N THR A 132 3.59 -0.58 18.80
CA THR A 132 3.38 0.79 19.29
C THR A 132 2.05 1.32 18.77
N PRO A 133 1.30 2.07 19.59
CA PRO A 133 -0.02 2.61 19.21
C PRO A 133 0.05 3.67 18.11
N ASN A 134 1.21 4.32 17.91
CA ASN A 134 1.45 5.24 16.81
C ASN A 134 2.39 4.59 15.77
N PRO A 135 2.18 4.87 14.47
CA PRO A 135 3.13 4.52 13.42
C PRO A 135 4.40 5.32 13.65
N THR A 136 5.35 4.70 14.34
CA THR A 136 6.73 5.13 14.36
C THR A 136 7.46 4.37 13.26
N ASN A 137 8.59 4.90 12.82
CA ASN A 137 9.54 4.14 12.00
C ASN A 137 10.58 3.54 12.97
N PRO A 138 10.29 2.42 13.67
CA PRO A 138 11.23 1.85 14.64
C PRO A 138 12.53 1.40 13.97
N LEU A 139 12.48 1.05 12.68
CA LEU A 139 13.62 0.56 11.90
C LEU A 139 13.78 1.39 10.62
N PRO A 140 14.20 2.67 10.74
CA PRO A 140 14.26 3.57 9.59
C PRO A 140 15.27 3.07 8.55
N LEU A 141 14.89 3.16 7.27
CA LEU A 141 15.74 2.83 6.13
C LEU A 141 16.21 4.14 5.47
N PRO A 142 17.47 4.58 5.66
CA PRO A 142 17.95 5.91 5.26
C PRO A 142 17.87 6.27 3.78
N GLY A 143 17.55 5.32 2.89
CA GLY A 143 17.35 5.56 1.45
C GLY A 143 15.89 5.48 0.99
N LEU A 144 14.94 5.25 1.91
CA LEU A 144 13.54 5.07 1.55
C LEU A 144 12.89 6.38 1.05
N GLU A 145 13.24 7.52 1.64
CA GLU A 145 12.82 8.84 1.17
C GLU A 145 13.33 9.13 -0.26
N ASP A 146 14.59 8.79 -0.54
CA ASP A 146 15.17 8.95 -1.88
C ASP A 146 14.45 8.06 -2.90
N TYR A 147 14.05 6.84 -2.49
CA TYR A 147 13.28 5.95 -3.34
C TYR A 147 11.92 6.52 -3.71
N ILE A 148 11.12 7.00 -2.76
CA ILE A 148 9.79 7.54 -3.08
C ILE A 148 9.88 8.79 -3.96
N VAL A 149 10.93 9.60 -3.81
CA VAL A 149 11.14 10.79 -4.65
C VAL A 149 11.63 10.42 -6.06
N LYS A 150 12.65 9.53 -6.17
CA LYS A 150 13.21 9.11 -7.46
C LYS A 150 12.16 8.41 -8.32
N TYR A 151 11.35 7.55 -7.73
CA TYR A 151 10.32 6.79 -8.45
C TYR A 151 9.04 7.59 -8.73
N GLN A 152 8.98 8.89 -8.43
CA GLN A 152 7.92 9.75 -9.01
C GLN A 152 8.04 9.85 -10.54
N ASP A 153 9.25 9.70 -11.07
CA ASP A 153 9.49 9.54 -12.51
C ASP A 153 9.72 8.05 -12.81
N PRO A 154 8.76 7.35 -13.45
CA PRO A 154 8.90 5.95 -13.82
C PRO A 154 10.10 5.69 -14.74
N GLY A 155 10.56 6.69 -15.50
CA GLY A 155 11.75 6.57 -16.34
C GLY A 155 13.06 6.52 -15.56
N GLN A 156 13.06 6.96 -14.29
CA GLN A 156 14.19 6.83 -13.37
C GLN A 156 14.20 5.49 -12.64
N ALA A 157 13.17 4.65 -12.83
CA ALA A 157 13.24 3.27 -12.39
C ALA A 157 14.38 2.61 -13.15
N ASP A 158 15.46 2.27 -12.43
CA ASP A 158 16.64 1.66 -13.03
C ASP A 158 16.18 0.43 -13.84
N PRO A 159 16.59 0.25 -15.11
CA PRO A 159 16.30 -0.96 -15.88
C PRO A 159 17.07 -2.12 -15.27
N ILE A 160 16.55 -2.69 -14.17
CA ILE A 160 17.13 -3.86 -13.55
C ILE A 160 16.60 -5.05 -14.34
N THR A 161 17.26 -5.35 -15.46
CA THR A 161 16.91 -6.44 -16.39
C THR A 161 16.66 -7.77 -15.68
N LYS A 162 17.36 -8.03 -14.55
CA LYS A 162 17.13 -9.19 -13.68
C LYS A 162 15.79 -9.16 -12.95
N ILE A 163 15.41 -8.03 -12.35
CA ILE A 163 14.11 -7.88 -11.68
C ILE A 163 12.99 -7.92 -12.72
N GLN A 164 13.20 -7.37 -13.91
CA GLN A 164 12.22 -7.47 -14.99
C GLN A 164 11.95 -8.92 -15.40
N GLN A 165 12.98 -9.77 -15.45
CA GLN A 165 12.81 -11.22 -15.66
C GLN A 165 12.07 -11.89 -14.50
N GLU A 166 12.47 -11.62 -13.25
CA GLU A 166 11.78 -12.18 -12.08
C GLU A 166 10.31 -11.74 -11.99
N LEU A 167 9.99 -10.49 -12.35
CA LEU A 167 8.62 -9.98 -12.37
C LEU A 167 7.80 -10.52 -13.55
N ASN A 168 8.42 -10.82 -14.69
CA ASN A 168 7.75 -11.46 -15.82
C ASN A 168 7.36 -12.91 -15.50
N ASP A 169 8.21 -13.62 -14.75
CA ASP A 169 7.93 -14.99 -14.30
C ASP A 169 7.04 -15.05 -13.05
N THR A 170 6.93 -13.95 -12.30
CA THR A 170 6.08 -13.89 -11.10
C THR A 170 4.68 -13.42 -11.42
N LYS A 171 3.69 -14.30 -11.22
CA LYS A 171 2.27 -13.95 -11.32
C LYS A 171 1.86 -12.95 -10.24
N ILE A 172 1.64 -11.69 -10.62
CA ILE A 172 0.99 -10.69 -9.77
C ILE A 172 -0.51 -10.99 -9.74
N VAL A 173 -1.07 -11.21 -8.55
CA VAL A 173 -2.51 -11.38 -8.37
C VAL A 173 -3.16 -10.00 -8.36
N LEU A 174 -3.95 -9.72 -9.39
CA LEU A 174 -4.72 -8.49 -9.52
C LEU A 174 -6.13 -8.72 -8.96
N HIS A 175 -6.48 -7.99 -7.92
CA HIS A 175 -7.83 -7.99 -7.36
C HIS A 175 -8.62 -6.83 -7.95
N LYS A 176 -9.91 -7.09 -8.26
CA LYS A 176 -10.83 -6.06 -8.76
C LYS A 176 -11.20 -5.02 -7.69
N THR A 177 -11.19 -5.43 -6.43
CA THR A 177 -11.53 -4.62 -5.25
C THR A 177 -10.57 -4.94 -4.12
N ILE A 178 -10.40 -4.00 -3.18
CA ILE A 178 -9.70 -4.29 -1.92
C ILE A 178 -10.37 -5.43 -1.14
N GLU A 179 -11.69 -5.61 -1.27
CA GLU A 179 -12.41 -6.76 -0.69
C GLU A 179 -11.92 -8.11 -1.21
N GLY A 180 -11.40 -8.16 -2.44
CA GLY A 180 -10.76 -9.36 -2.97
C GLY A 180 -9.50 -9.77 -2.21
N VAL A 181 -8.89 -8.85 -1.46
CA VAL A 181 -7.78 -9.10 -0.52
C VAL A 181 -8.28 -9.41 0.89
N LEU A 182 -9.51 -8.99 1.22
CA LEU A 182 -10.14 -9.22 2.53
C LEU A 182 -10.68 -10.64 2.69
N GLU A 183 -10.98 -11.02 3.92
CA GLU A 183 -11.68 -12.29 4.20
C GLU A 183 -13.14 -12.20 3.73
N ARG A 184 -13.72 -13.34 3.37
CA ARG A 184 -15.10 -13.41 2.88
C ARG A 184 -16.06 -12.82 3.93
N GLY A 185 -16.76 -11.74 3.55
CA GLY A 185 -17.77 -11.08 4.39
C GLY A 185 -17.24 -9.89 5.20
N GLU A 186 -15.95 -9.57 5.12
CA GLU A 186 -15.41 -8.32 5.64
C GLU A 186 -15.62 -7.16 4.65
N LYS A 187 -16.07 -6.00 5.15
CA LYS A 187 -16.23 -4.77 4.37
C LYS A 187 -15.26 -3.70 4.84
N VAL A 188 -14.71 -2.91 3.92
CA VAL A 188 -13.74 -1.84 4.22
C VAL A 188 -14.38 -0.83 5.19
N ASP A 189 -15.64 -0.47 4.95
CA ASP A 189 -16.41 0.43 5.81
C ASP A 189 -16.46 -0.03 7.28
N ASN A 190 -16.62 -1.33 7.52
CA ASN A 190 -16.65 -1.89 8.87
C ASN A 190 -15.26 -1.83 9.53
N LEU A 191 -14.20 -2.07 8.75
CA LEU A 191 -12.83 -1.99 9.21
C LEU A 191 -12.44 -0.53 9.53
N VAL A 192 -12.86 0.44 8.73
CA VAL A 192 -12.67 1.88 8.99
C VAL A 192 -13.38 2.30 10.27
N ALA A 193 -14.65 1.89 10.45
CA ALA A 193 -15.43 2.23 11.64
C ALA A 193 -14.76 1.72 12.93
N LYS A 194 -14.26 0.49 12.91
CA LYS A 194 -13.60 -0.17 14.05
C LYS A 194 -12.12 0.20 14.24
N SER A 195 -11.49 0.87 13.28
CA SER A 195 -10.06 1.19 13.34
C SER A 195 -9.74 2.15 14.49
N GLU A 196 -8.80 1.77 15.35
CA GLU A 196 -8.22 2.66 16.36
C GLU A 196 -7.11 3.55 15.78
N GLY A 197 -6.54 3.17 14.64
CA GLY A 197 -5.49 3.93 13.95
C GLY A 197 -5.99 5.10 13.10
N LEU A 198 -7.31 5.24 12.95
CA LEU A 198 -7.93 6.38 12.25
C LEU A 198 -8.55 7.34 13.25
N SER A 199 -8.15 8.61 13.21
CA SER A 199 -8.80 9.65 13.98
C SER A 199 -10.26 9.86 13.53
N ALA A 200 -11.10 10.42 14.42
CA ALA A 200 -12.49 10.73 14.09
C ALA A 200 -12.61 11.62 12.84
N SER A 201 -11.68 12.57 12.67
CA SER A 201 -11.59 13.41 11.47
C SER A 201 -11.29 12.61 10.21
N SER A 202 -10.39 11.63 10.26
CA SER A 202 -10.01 10.81 9.10
C SER A 202 -11.12 9.83 8.72
N LYS A 203 -11.83 9.27 9.71
CA LYS A 203 -13.04 8.46 9.46
C LYS A 203 -14.11 9.28 8.74
N MET A 204 -14.39 10.50 9.22
CA MET A 204 -15.33 11.41 8.56
C MET A 204 -14.87 11.79 7.14
N PHE A 205 -13.57 12.06 6.97
CA PHE A 205 -12.98 12.37 5.66
C PHE A 205 -13.18 11.21 4.67
N TYR A 206 -12.89 9.98 5.08
CA TYR A 206 -13.12 8.78 4.27
C TYR A 206 -14.58 8.66 3.85
N THR A 207 -15.52 8.77 4.79
CA THR A 207 -16.96 8.67 4.48
C THR A 207 -17.43 9.78 3.55
N GLN A 208 -16.96 11.02 3.73
CA GLN A 208 -17.32 12.15 2.86
C GLN A 208 -16.74 12.00 1.46
N ALA A 209 -15.47 11.60 1.33
CA ALA A 209 -14.82 11.37 0.06
C ALA A 209 -15.55 10.28 -0.75
N LYS A 210 -15.92 9.16 -0.08
CA LYS A 210 -16.71 8.09 -0.69
C LYS A 210 -18.06 8.59 -1.21
N LYS A 211 -18.79 9.39 -0.42
CA LYS A 211 -20.07 10.00 -0.83
C LYS A 211 -19.90 10.93 -2.03
N GLN A 212 -18.87 11.79 -2.01
CA GLN A 212 -18.61 12.72 -3.10
C GLN A 212 -18.26 12.00 -4.40
N ASN A 213 -17.50 10.91 -4.31
CA ASN A 213 -17.20 10.07 -5.46
C ASN A 213 -18.44 9.32 -5.96
N SER A 214 -19.42 8.98 -5.10
CA SER A 214 -20.63 8.23 -5.48
C SER A 214 -21.68 9.04 -6.26
N CYS A 215 -21.61 10.37 -6.25
CA CYS A 215 -22.60 11.23 -6.90
C CYS A 215 -22.18 11.65 -8.32
N CYS A 216 -22.30 10.74 -9.29
CA CYS A 216 -22.42 11.05 -10.72
C CYS A 216 -23.27 9.98 -11.44
N ILE A 217 -24.57 9.97 -11.12
CA ILE A 217 -25.61 9.67 -12.11
C ILE A 217 -26.39 10.98 -12.25
N VAL A 218 -25.77 11.99 -12.87
CA VAL A 218 -26.58 13.07 -13.44
C VAL A 218 -26.81 12.63 -14.89
N MET A 219 -28.01 12.09 -15.09
CA MET A 219 -28.62 11.81 -16.37
C MET A 219 -28.67 13.08 -17.24
#